data_AF-A0A242CIZ2-F1
#
_entry.id   AF-A0A242CIZ2-F1
#
_cell.length_a   1.000
_cell.length_b   1.000
_cell.length_c   1.000
_cell.angle_alpha   90.00
_cell.angle_beta   90.00
_cell.angle_gamma   90.00
#
_symmetry.space_group_name_H-M   'P 1'
#
loop_
_entity.id
_entity.type
_entity.pdbx_description
1 polymer ?
#
loop_
_entity_poly.entity_id
_entity_poly.type
_entity_poly.pdbx_seq_one_letter_code
_entity_poly.pdbx_strand_id
1 'polypeptide(L)'
;MEDDWLMRQVKLVGEGIGHILKKQNNSFEFGEFENENGETVSRKKAILDYIESEQYEQAFLLVNSLKYKLSVYDFDNASIWFIRCLNSINKQNPDTIEIDTIERYSKALSHLM
;
A
#
# COMPACT_ATOMS: atom_id res chain seq x y z
N MET A 1 -29.14 -9.81 -5.52
CA MET A 1 -29.49 -8.90 -4.40
C MET A 1 -28.41 -8.89 -3.33
N GLU A 2 -27.69 -10.00 -3.10
CA GLU A 2 -26.54 -10.02 -2.18
C GLU A 2 -25.31 -9.23 -2.70
N ASP A 3 -25.10 -9.19 -4.01
CA ASP A 3 -23.96 -8.45 -4.59
C ASP A 3 -24.02 -6.93 -4.36
N ASP A 4 -25.22 -6.35 -4.29
CA ASP A 4 -25.38 -4.89 -4.19
C ASP A 4 -25.03 -4.32 -2.80
N TRP A 5 -25.19 -5.09 -1.73
CA TRP A 5 -24.84 -4.63 -0.38
C TRP A 5 -23.35 -4.83 -0.08
N LEU A 6 -22.76 -5.93 -0.55
CA LEU A 6 -21.31 -6.14 -0.51
C LEU A 6 -20.58 -5.08 -1.33
N MET A 7 -21.05 -4.80 -2.54
CA MET A 7 -20.45 -3.79 -3.41
C MET A 7 -20.59 -2.36 -2.86
N ARG A 8 -21.66 -2.06 -2.10
CA ARG A 8 -21.77 -0.79 -1.36
C ARG A 8 -20.77 -0.69 -0.22
N GLN A 9 -20.53 -1.75 0.53
CA GLN A 9 -19.56 -1.72 1.62
C GLN A 9 -18.13 -1.60 1.10
N VAL A 10 -17.78 -2.35 0.04
CA VAL A 10 -16.47 -2.21 -0.64
C VAL A 10 -16.28 -0.80 -1.19
N LYS A 11 -17.30 -0.18 -1.77
CA LYS A 11 -17.22 1.23 -2.22
C LYS A 11 -17.05 2.22 -1.07
N LEU A 12 -17.81 2.06 0.02
CA LEU A 12 -17.73 2.97 1.17
C LEU A 12 -16.38 2.85 1.90
N VAL A 13 -15.85 1.62 2.02
CA VAL A 13 -14.51 1.35 2.55
C VAL A 13 -13.44 1.91 1.61
N GLY A 14 -13.55 1.68 0.30
CA GLY A 14 -12.63 2.21 -0.72
C GLY A 14 -12.61 3.74 -0.78
N GLU A 15 -13.76 4.42 -0.67
CA GLU A 15 -13.85 5.88 -0.60
C GLU A 15 -13.21 6.43 0.69
N GLY A 16 -13.39 5.74 1.81
CA GLY A 16 -12.74 6.06 3.09
C GLY A 16 -11.22 5.90 3.02
N ILE A 17 -10.75 4.75 2.54
CA ILE A 17 -9.32 4.43 2.37
C ILE A 17 -8.65 5.41 1.40
N GLY A 18 -9.27 5.69 0.25
CA GLY A 18 -8.73 6.62 -0.74
C GLY A 18 -8.54 8.04 -0.19
N HIS A 19 -9.46 8.53 0.66
CA HIS A 19 -9.30 9.84 1.31
C HIS A 19 -8.10 9.87 2.28
N ILE A 20 -7.86 8.77 3.00
CA ILE A 20 -6.73 8.62 3.93
C ILE A 20 -5.41 8.62 3.15
N LEU A 21 -5.35 7.84 2.07
CA LEU A 21 -4.17 7.69 1.24
C LEU A 21 -3.81 8.98 0.49
N LYS A 22 -4.81 9.74 0.04
CA LYS A 22 -4.60 11.04 -0.60
C LYS A 22 -3.85 12.03 0.32
N LYS A 23 -4.04 11.95 1.64
CA LYS A 23 -3.28 12.75 2.63
C LYS A 23 -1.85 12.24 2.84
N GLN A 24 -1.60 10.95 2.59
CA GLN A 24 -0.29 10.32 2.71
C GLN A 24 0.53 10.40 1.42
N ASN A 25 0.05 11.11 0.39
CA ASN A 25 0.75 11.30 -0.86
C ASN A 25 1.95 12.25 -0.69
N ASN A 26 3.06 11.73 -0.16
CA ASN A 26 4.31 12.47 0.06
C ASN A 26 4.99 12.80 -1.29
N SER A 27 5.91 13.76 -1.39
CA SER A 27 6.58 14.12 -2.66
C SER A 27 7.59 13.08 -3.19
N PHE A 28 7.68 11.93 -2.55
CA PHE A 28 8.62 10.87 -2.88
C PHE A 28 8.13 10.03 -4.07
N GLU A 29 9.01 9.82 -5.04
CA GLU A 29 8.75 9.10 -6.29
C GLU A 29 9.42 7.72 -6.26
N PHE A 30 8.65 6.64 -6.48
CA PHE A 30 9.16 5.26 -6.54
C PHE A 30 9.52 4.81 -7.97
N GLY A 31 9.51 5.77 -8.90
CA GLY A 31 9.68 5.52 -10.34
C GLY A 31 8.55 4.66 -10.93
N GLU A 32 8.81 4.16 -12.13
CA GLU A 32 7.80 3.50 -12.97
C GLU A 32 8.22 2.08 -13.36
N PHE A 33 7.25 1.23 -13.69
CA PHE A 33 7.46 -0.11 -14.24
C PHE A 33 6.50 -0.37 -15.38
N GLU A 34 6.88 -1.27 -16.28
CA GLU A 34 6.00 -1.77 -17.33
C GLU A 34 5.13 -2.89 -16.76
N ASN A 35 3.81 -2.78 -16.90
CA ASN A 35 2.87 -3.82 -16.49
C ASN A 35 2.75 -4.90 -17.58
N GLU A 36 1.94 -5.93 -17.32
CA GLU A 36 1.71 -7.05 -18.24
C GLU A 36 1.08 -6.63 -19.59
N ASN A 37 0.48 -5.43 -19.64
CA ASN A 37 -0.12 -4.85 -20.84
C ASN A 37 0.86 -3.97 -21.64
N GLY A 38 2.11 -3.85 -21.20
CA GLY A 38 3.11 -2.97 -21.83
C GLY A 38 2.97 -1.50 -21.45
N GLU A 39 2.19 -1.18 -20.41
CA GLU A 39 1.94 0.20 -19.99
C GLU A 39 2.92 0.61 -18.87
N THR A 40 3.45 1.82 -18.97
CA THR A 40 4.25 2.43 -17.92
C THR A 40 3.36 2.89 -16.77
N VAL A 41 3.51 2.25 -15.61
CA VAL A 41 2.74 2.53 -14.40
C VAL A 41 3.65 3.05 -13.29
N SER A 42 3.23 4.11 -12.61
CA SER A 42 3.90 4.57 -11.38
C SER A 42 3.80 3.50 -10.30
N ARG A 43 4.94 3.07 -9.74
CA ARG A 43 4.96 2.08 -8.66
C ARG A 43 4.17 2.56 -7.45
N LYS A 44 4.23 3.84 -7.16
CA LYS A 44 3.47 4.44 -6.06
C LYS A 44 1.97 4.34 -6.27
N LYS A 45 1.52 4.68 -7.48
CA LYS A 45 0.10 4.54 -7.83
C LYS A 45 -0.33 3.08 -7.70
N ALA A 46 0.46 2.14 -8.22
CA ALA A 46 0.15 0.72 -8.12
C ALA A 46 0.08 0.24 -6.65
N ILE A 47 1.01 0.67 -5.79
CA ILE A 47 0.96 0.35 -4.35
C ILE A 47 -0.33 0.88 -3.71
N LEU A 48 -0.73 2.12 -4.02
CA LEU A 48 -1.97 2.70 -3.50
C LEU A 48 -3.19 1.95 -4.01
N ASP A 49 -3.25 1.65 -5.31
CA ASP A 49 -4.36 0.91 -5.92
C ASP A 49 -4.50 -0.51 -5.30
N TYR A 50 -3.37 -1.17 -4.97
CA TYR A 50 -3.37 -2.43 -4.23
C TYR A 50 -3.89 -2.27 -2.80
N ILE A 51 -3.50 -1.21 -2.09
CA ILE A 51 -3.97 -0.94 -0.73
C ILE A 51 -5.48 -0.63 -0.73
N GLU A 52 -5.96 0.16 -1.69
CA GLU A 52 -7.39 0.48 -1.87
C GLU A 52 -8.22 -0.78 -2.17
N SER A 53 -7.63 -1.75 -2.87
CA SER A 53 -8.26 -3.03 -3.20
C SER A 53 -8.03 -4.11 -2.14
N GLU A 54 -7.52 -3.74 -0.94
CA GLU A 54 -7.19 -4.66 0.17
C GLU A 54 -6.16 -5.76 -0.20
N GLN A 55 -5.43 -5.57 -1.30
CA GLN A 55 -4.35 -6.44 -1.77
C GLN A 55 -3.03 -6.08 -1.08
N TYR A 56 -3.01 -6.14 0.25
CA TYR A 56 -1.88 -5.67 1.06
C TYR A 56 -0.60 -6.48 0.85
N GLU A 57 -0.70 -7.76 0.52
CA GLU A 57 0.46 -8.61 0.23
C GLU A 57 1.13 -8.19 -1.08
N GLN A 58 0.34 -7.93 -2.13
CA GLN A 58 0.82 -7.44 -3.42
C GLN A 58 1.49 -6.07 -3.26
N ALA A 59 0.87 -5.18 -2.47
CA ALA A 59 1.46 -3.90 -2.11
C ALA A 59 2.81 -4.08 -1.38
N PHE A 60 2.87 -4.99 -0.41
CA PHE A 60 4.09 -5.31 0.33
C PHE A 60 5.18 -5.88 -0.60
N LEU A 61 4.86 -6.84 -1.47
CA LEU A 61 5.81 -7.44 -2.39
C LEU A 61 6.40 -6.39 -3.34
N LEU A 62 5.56 -5.47 -3.84
CA LEU A 62 6.02 -4.38 -4.68
C LEU A 62 6.94 -3.42 -3.93
N VAL A 63 6.59 -3.03 -2.69
CA VAL A 63 7.47 -2.21 -1.83
C VAL A 63 8.79 -2.92 -1.56
N ASN A 64 8.75 -4.19 -1.15
CA ASN A 64 9.95 -4.99 -0.87
C ASN A 64 10.84 -5.14 -2.11
N SER A 65 10.27 -5.21 -3.32
CA SER A 65 11.05 -5.25 -4.57
C SER A 65 11.88 -3.98 -4.81
N LEU A 66 11.47 -2.83 -4.24
CA LEU A 66 12.21 -1.57 -4.35
C LEU A 66 13.57 -1.63 -3.67
N LYS A 67 13.79 -2.58 -2.76
CA LYS A 67 15.08 -2.86 -2.12
C LYS A 67 16.22 -3.00 -3.11
N TYR A 68 15.94 -3.56 -4.28
CA TYR A 68 16.95 -3.82 -5.32
C TYR A 68 17.05 -2.69 -6.35
N LYS A 69 16.22 -1.65 -6.22
CA LYS A 69 16.06 -0.58 -7.22
C LYS A 69 16.37 0.81 -6.66
N LEU A 70 16.22 1.01 -5.35
CA LEU A 70 16.41 2.27 -4.67
C LEU A 70 17.67 2.25 -3.78
N SER A 71 18.14 3.42 -3.38
CA SER A 71 19.14 3.52 -2.32
C SER A 71 18.56 3.02 -0.99
N VAL A 72 19.42 2.65 -0.03
CA VAL A 72 18.98 2.20 1.30
C VAL A 72 18.10 3.26 1.99
N TYR A 73 18.50 4.53 1.89
CA TYR A 73 17.74 5.65 2.46
C TYR A 73 16.35 5.79 1.82
N ASP A 74 16.29 5.69 0.49
CA ASP A 74 15.05 5.78 -0.28
C ASP A 74 14.12 4.59 -0.01
N PHE A 75 14.69 3.40 0.12
CA PHE A 75 13.95 2.20 0.49
C PHE A 75 13.40 2.26 1.92
N ASP A 76 14.17 2.79 2.87
CA ASP A 76 13.71 2.99 4.25
C ASP A 76 12.54 3.97 4.29
N ASN A 77 12.64 5.10 3.57
CA ASN A 77 11.54 6.06 3.43
C ASN A 77 10.29 5.42 2.81
N ALA A 78 10.44 4.60 1.75
CA ALA A 78 9.34 3.88 1.12
C ALA A 78 8.68 2.90 2.11
N SER A 79 9.49 2.19 2.89
CA SER A 79 9.04 1.23 3.89
C SER A 79 8.26 1.90 5.02
N ILE A 80 8.81 2.98 5.59
CA ILE A 80 8.15 3.79 6.63
C ILE A 80 6.83 4.35 6.11
N TRP A 81 6.83 4.87 4.88
CA TRP A 81 5.62 5.41 4.27
C TRP A 81 4.53 4.34 4.10
N PHE A 82 4.88 3.16 3.59
CA PHE A 82 3.95 2.05 3.42
C PHE A 82 3.34 1.62 4.77
N ILE A 83 4.18 1.43 5.80
CA ILE A 83 3.71 1.07 7.14
C ILE A 83 2.83 2.16 7.75
N ARG A 84 3.11 3.45 7.52
CA ARG A 84 2.23 4.56 7.96
C ARG A 84 0.87 4.53 7.27
N CYS A 85 0.81 4.15 6.00
CA CYS A 85 -0.45 3.99 5.28
C CYS A 85 -1.29 2.88 5.92
N LEU A 86 -0.71 1.69 6.12
CA LEU A 86 -1.41 0.56 6.73
C LEU A 86 -1.89 0.86 8.16
N ASN A 87 -1.07 1.51 8.99
CA ASN A 87 -1.47 1.93 10.33
C ASN A 87 -2.61 2.96 10.30
N SER A 88 -2.60 3.88 9.34
CA SER A 88 -3.67 4.88 9.19
C SER A 88 -5.01 4.22 8.81
N ILE A 89 -4.95 3.15 8.00
CA ILE A 89 -6.10 2.34 7.62
C ILE A 89 -6.59 1.54 8.82
N ASN A 90 -5.74 0.75 9.47
CA ASN A 90 -6.10 -0.03 10.65
C ASN A 90 -6.69 0.87 11.77
N LYS A 91 -6.14 2.07 11.98
CA LYS A 91 -6.67 3.01 12.98
C LYS A 91 -8.11 3.46 12.67
N GLN A 92 -8.48 3.55 11.40
CA GLN A 92 -9.81 4.01 10.97
C GLN A 92 -10.78 2.86 10.78
N ASN A 93 -10.30 1.74 10.23
CA ASN A 93 -11.02 0.51 9.98
C ASN A 93 -10.16 -0.68 10.44
N PRO A 94 -10.23 -1.07 11.73
CA PRO A 94 -9.41 -2.16 12.26
C PRO A 94 -9.68 -3.53 11.61
N ASP A 95 -10.88 -3.70 11.04
CA ASP A 95 -11.34 -4.96 10.45
C ASP A 95 -10.72 -5.27 9.08
N THR A 96 -10.11 -4.29 8.40
CA THR A 96 -9.57 -4.50 7.04
C THR A 96 -8.17 -5.09 7.04
N ILE A 97 -7.34 -4.76 8.02
CA ILE A 97 -5.98 -5.31 8.15
C ILE A 97 -5.60 -5.48 9.62
N GLU A 98 -5.17 -6.68 9.99
CA GLU A 98 -4.75 -7.00 11.34
C GLU A 98 -3.41 -6.34 11.72
N ILE A 99 -3.28 -5.92 12.98
CA ILE A 99 -2.05 -5.31 13.48
C ILE A 99 -0.84 -6.24 13.36
N ASP A 100 -1.02 -7.54 13.61
CA ASP A 100 0.03 -8.55 13.47
C ASP A 100 0.56 -8.62 12.03
N THR A 101 -0.29 -8.39 11.04
CA THR A 101 0.10 -8.34 9.63
C THR A 101 0.99 -7.12 9.36
N ILE A 102 0.63 -5.96 9.91
CA ILE A 102 1.43 -4.73 9.80
C ILE A 102 2.79 -4.93 10.47
N GLU A 103 2.84 -5.57 11.65
CA GLU A 103 4.10 -5.86 12.34
C GLU A 103 4.99 -6.82 11.54
N ARG A 104 4.41 -7.86 10.93
CA ARG A 104 5.15 -8.78 10.05
C ARG A 104 5.78 -8.03 8.88
N TYR A 105 5.01 -7.17 8.20
CA TYR A 105 5.55 -6.36 7.09
C TYR A 105 6.63 -5.39 7.57
N SER A 106 6.42 -4.71 8.69
CA SER A 106 7.39 -3.79 9.28
C SER A 106 8.73 -4.49 9.54
N LYS A 107 8.71 -5.67 10.20
CA LYS A 107 9.92 -6.48 10.44
C LYS A 107 10.58 -6.96 9.15
N ALA A 108 9.80 -7.35 8.15
CA ALA A 108 10.34 -7.83 6.88
C ALA A 108 11.06 -6.70 6.11
N LEU A 109 10.51 -5.48 6.15
CA LEU A 109 11.11 -4.32 5.49
C LEU A 109 12.30 -3.73 6.27
N SER A 110 12.32 -3.86 7.61
CA SER A 110 13.37 -3.30 8.46
C SER A 110 14.67 -4.11 8.51
N HIS A 111 14.75 -5.30 7.92
CA HIS A 111 15.92 -6.21 7.97
C HIS A 111 17.20 -5.67 7.28
N LEU A 112 17.30 -4.38 7.01
CA LEU A 112 18.43 -3.71 6.36
C LEU A 112 19.14 -2.68 7.24
N MET A 113 18.70 -2.49 8.48
CA MET A 113 19.44 -1.79 9.54
C MET A 113 19.85 -2.78 10.63
#